data_AF-A0A949YUP1-F1
#
_entry.id   AF-A0A949YUP1-F1
#
_cell.length_a   1.000
_cell.length_b   1.000
_cell.length_c   1.000
_cell.angle_alpha   90.00
_cell.angle_beta   90.00
_cell.angle_gamma   90.00
#
_symmetry.space_group_name_H-M   'P 1'
#
loop_
_entity.id
_entity.type
_entity.pdbx_description
1 polymer ?
#
loop_
_entity_poly.entity_id
_entity_poly.type
_entity_poly.pdbx_seq_one_letter_code
_entity_poly.pdbx_strand_id
1 'polypeptide(L)' 'MLDAFRNLVSLGLSLEQAVEMTSTRQAEYLGLRDLGRIEPGARACLVKLDEDLRLEGIWVDGEAIAAAS' A
#
# COMPACT_ATOMS: atom_id res chain seq x y z
N MET A 1 8.46 -3.15 1.51
CA MET A 1 7.04 -3.54 1.55
C MET A 1 6.48 -3.73 0.14
N LEU A 2 6.68 -2.76 -0.78
CA LEU A 2 6.25 -2.87 -2.18
C LEU A 2 6.79 -4.13 -2.91
N ASP A 3 8.04 -4.51 -2.65
CA ASP A 3 8.58 -5.74 -3.26
C ASP A 3 7.91 -7.00 -2.73
N ALA A 4 7.53 -7.03 -1.45
CA ALA A 4 6.77 -8.15 -0.89
C ALA A 4 5.38 -8.24 -1.55
N PHE A 5 4.72 -7.10 -1.76
CA PHE A 5 3.46 -7.02 -2.51
C PHE A 5 3.61 -7.60 -3.92
N ARG A 6 4.61 -7.13 -4.69
CA ARG A 6 4.90 -7.63 -6.04
C ARG A 6 5.19 -9.13 -6.06
N ASN A 7 5.96 -9.61 -5.07
CA ASN A 7 6.27 -11.03 -4.94
C ASN A 7 5.02 -11.87 -4.71
N LEU A 8 4.11 -11.45 -3.82
CA LEU A 8 2.84 -12.16 -3.57
C LEU A 8 1.98 -12.23 -4.83
N VAL A 9 1.87 -11.14 -5.58
CA VAL A 9 1.14 -11.14 -6.86
C VAL A 9 1.81 -12.07 -7.87
N SER A 10 3.14 -12.07 -7.96
CA SER A 10 3.88 -12.99 -8.85
C SER A 10 3.69 -14.48 -8.50
N LEU A 11 3.37 -14.78 -7.23
CA LEU A 11 3.02 -16.11 -6.75
C LEU A 11 1.55 -16.50 -7.02
N GLY A 12 0.77 -15.61 -7.67
CA GLY A 12 -0.61 -15.87 -8.09
C GLY A 12 -1.69 -15.45 -7.10
N LEU A 13 -1.35 -14.70 -6.04
CA LEU A 13 -2.36 -14.12 -5.15
C LEU A 13 -3.07 -12.96 -5.85
N SER A 14 -4.33 -12.74 -5.48
CA SER A 14 -5.08 -11.56 -5.95
C SER A 14 -4.47 -10.28 -5.39
N LEU A 15 -4.76 -9.15 -6.05
CA LEU A 15 -4.32 -7.84 -5.56
C LEU A 15 -4.87 -7.56 -4.15
N GLU A 16 -6.12 -7.92 -3.89
CA GLU A 16 -6.78 -7.75 -2.59
C GLU A 16 -6.05 -8.55 -1.51
N GLN A 17 -5.71 -9.81 -1.77
CA GLN A 17 -4.94 -10.64 -0.83
C GLN A 17 -3.56 -10.06 -0.56
N ALA A 18 -2.87 -9.59 -1.61
CA ALA A 18 -1.57 -8.97 -1.47
C ALA A 18 -1.65 -7.66 -0.66
N VAL A 19 -2.67 -6.81 -0.88
CA VAL A 19 -2.92 -5.58 -0.11
C VAL A 19 -3.22 -5.91 1.36
N GLU A 20 -4.11 -6.87 1.61
CA GLU A 20 -4.44 -7.29 2.98
C GLU A 20 -3.17 -7.74 3.72
N MET A 21 -2.32 -8.51 3.06
CA MET A 21 -1.08 -9.05 3.63
C MET A 21 0.07 -8.06 3.70
N THR A 22 -0.02 -6.90 3.06
CA THR A 22 1.05 -5.89 2.99
C THR A 22 0.62 -4.51 3.42
N SER A 23 -0.56 -4.37 3.99
CA SER A 23 -1.08 -3.09 4.47
C SER A 23 -2.12 -3.30 5.58
N THR A 24 -3.29 -3.82 5.24
CA THR A 24 -4.47 -3.85 6.13
C THR A 24 -4.21 -4.67 7.39
N ARG A 25 -3.76 -5.92 7.27
CA ARG A 25 -3.55 -6.80 8.42
C ARG A 25 -2.43 -6.31 9.33
N GLN A 26 -1.38 -5.69 8.78
CA GLN A 26 -0.33 -5.07 9.60
C GLN A 26 -0.86 -3.90 10.43
N ALA A 27 -1.64 -3.02 9.80
CA ALA A 27 -2.24 -1.88 10.51
C ALA A 27 -3.19 -2.35 11.62
N GLU A 28 -4.03 -3.35 11.32
CA GLU A 28 -4.92 -3.98 12.30
C GLU A 28 -4.15 -4.62 13.45
N TYR A 29 -3.11 -5.41 13.15
CA TYR A 29 -2.28 -6.07 14.15
C TYR A 29 -1.60 -5.07 15.09
N LEU A 30 -1.19 -3.91 14.56
CA LEU A 30 -0.59 -2.82 15.33
C LEU A 30 -1.61 -1.87 15.99
N GLY A 31 -2.92 -2.09 15.77
CA GLY A 31 -3.98 -1.22 16.29
C GLY A 31 -4.06 0.16 15.63
N LEU A 32 -3.44 0.34 14.46
CA LEU A 32 -3.41 1.59 13.71
C LEU A 32 -4.71 1.74 12.90
N ARG A 33 -5.72 2.37 13.52
CA ARG A 33 -7.08 2.45 12.96
C ARG A 33 -7.26 3.46 11.84
N ASP A 34 -6.26 4.26 11.51
CA ASP A 34 -6.29 5.24 10.44
C ASP A 34 -5.41 4.82 9.24
N LEU A 35 -4.70 3.69 9.34
CA LEU A 35 -3.79 3.19 8.30
C LEU A 35 -4.28 1.88 7.69
N GLY A 36 -3.75 1.55 6.51
CA GLY A 36 -4.00 0.26 5.85
C GLY A 36 -5.32 0.16 5.08
N ARG A 37 -5.96 1.31 4.79
CA ARG A 37 -7.29 1.41 4.16
C ARG A 37 -7.39 2.67 3.30
N ILE A 38 -8.25 2.62 2.28
CA ILE A 38 -8.59 3.76 1.42
C ILE A 38 -10.08 4.06 1.62
N GLU A 39 -10.39 4.88 2.60
CA GLU A 39 -11.75 5.29 2.94
C GLU A 39 -11.76 6.67 3.61
N PRO A 40 -12.89 7.41 3.59
CA PRO A 40 -13.00 8.69 4.28
C PRO A 40 -12.65 8.56 5.77
N GLY A 41 -11.82 9.47 6.27
CA GLY A 41 -11.35 9.48 7.67
C GLY A 41 -10.08 8.65 7.92
N ALA A 42 -9.63 7.85 6.96
CA ALA A 42 -8.30 7.25 6.99
C ALA A 42 -7.21 8.29 6.73
N ARG A 43 -6.02 8.02 7.25
CA ARG A 43 -4.81 8.79 6.98
C ARG A 43 -4.38 8.56 5.53
N ALA A 44 -4.08 9.65 4.82
CA ALA A 44 -3.71 9.65 3.41
C ALA A 44 -2.25 9.18 3.19
N CYS A 45 -1.96 7.94 3.57
CA CYS A 45 -0.70 7.24 3.27
C CYS A 45 -0.95 6.22 2.15
N LEU A 46 -0.50 6.55 0.94
CA LEU A 46 -0.89 5.86 -0.29
C LEU A 46 0.32 5.64 -1.21
N VAL A 47 0.24 4.62 -2.05
CA VAL A 47 1.12 4.44 -3.21
C VAL A 47 0.27 4.30 -4.46
N LYS A 48 0.73 4.89 -5.56
CA LYS A 48 0.13 4.73 -6.89
C LYS A 48 1.02 3.82 -7.72
N LEU A 49 0.42 2.78 -8.27
CA LEU A 49 1.08 1.83 -9.16
C LEU A 49 0.46 1.88 -10.55
N ASP A 50 1.26 1.63 -11.59
CA ASP A 50 0.76 1.38 -12.95
C ASP A 50 0.20 -0.05 -13.10
N GLU A 51 -0.29 -0.38 -14.29
CA GLU A 51 -0.83 -1.72 -14.62
C GLU A 51 0.22 -2.84 -14.50
N ASP A 52 1.50 -2.50 -14.62
CA ASP A 52 2.65 -3.41 -14.44
C ASP A 52 3.19 -3.40 -12.99
N LEU A 53 2.46 -2.80 -12.05
CA LEU A 53 2.81 -2.64 -10.64
C LEU A 53 4.10 -1.82 -10.40
N ARG A 54 4.51 -0.96 -11.33
CA ARG A 54 5.60 0.01 -11.13
C ARG A 54 5.12 1.20 -10.32
N LEU A 55 6.02 1.75 -9.50
CA LEU A 55 5.69 2.84 -8.60
C LEU A 55 5.66 4.18 -9.36
N GLU A 56 4.51 4.85 -9.35
CA GLU A 56 4.34 6.17 -9.97
C GLU A 56 4.26 7.31 -8.96
N GLY A 57 3.90 7.02 -7.70
CA GLY A 57 3.75 8.05 -6.68
C GLY A 57 3.61 7.49 -5.28
N ILE A 58 4.01 8.32 -4.30
CA ILE A 58 3.94 8.03 -2.87
C ILE A 58 3.34 9.25 -2.18
N TRP A 59 2.39 9.03 -1.27
CA TRP A 59 1.85 10.05 -0.38
C TRP A 59 2.00 9.58 1.07
N VAL A 60 2.42 10.49 1.95
CA VAL A 60 2.48 10.26 3.40
C VAL A 60 1.78 11.43 4.08
N ASP A 61 0.79 11.13 4.91
CA ASP A 61 -0.06 12.13 5.58
C ASP A 61 -0.66 13.17 4.60
N GLY A 62 -0.93 12.75 3.35
CA GLY A 62 -1.48 13.59 2.28
C GLY A 62 -0.44 14.34 1.44
N GLU A 63 0.82 14.34 1.84
CA GLU A 63 1.91 15.03 1.12
C GLU A 63 2.58 14.08 0.12
N ALA A 64 2.74 14.56 -1.12
CA ALA A 64 3.44 13.79 -2.15
C ALA A 64 4.94 13.76 -1.85
N ILE A 65 5.52 12.57 -1.80
CA ILE A 65 6.97 12.39 -1.63
C ILE A 65 7.61 12.20 -3.00
N ALA A 66 8.67 12.97 -3.28
CA ALA A 66 9.49 12.77 -4.45
C ALA A 66 10.14 11.37 -4.38
N ALA A 67 10.01 10.59 -5.47
CA ALA A 67 10.75 9.34 -5.57
C ALA A 67 12.25 9.65 -5.42
N ALA A 68 12.92 8.97 -4.48
CA ALA A 68 14.36 9.07 -4.35
C ALA A 68 15.00 8.69 -5.70
N SER A 69 15.82 9.60 -6.21
CA SER A 69 16.53 9.47 -7.50
C SER A 69 17.59 8.36 -7.44
#